data_AF-A0A850HKG2-F1
#
_entry.id   AF-A0A850HKG2-F1
#
_cell.length_a   1.000
_cell.length_b   1.000
_cell.length_c   1.000
_cell.angle_alpha   90.00
_cell.angle_beta   90.00
_cell.angle_gamma   90.00
#
_symmetry.space_group_name_H-M   'P 1'
#
loop_
_entity.id
_entity.type
_entity.pdbx_description
1 polymer ?
#
loop_
_entity_poly.entity_id
_entity_poly.type
_entity_poly.pdbx_seq_one_letter_code
_entity_poly.pdbx_strand_id
1 'polypeptide(L)'
;MKNKKLAAVAMTSMMVLAMGTNVCAASPIEELQGTDSKEVKASYETNHEAETVYSVDIVWGDMQYKYTIDSEGTWNPENHKFEGASEAGQWSCNEGADKVKVTNHSNAAVKVAFSYAAEDAYKTINGNFNKNEVNLKTAEGTEVGEAPADEVQLTLNGTLDKNVEQPTKIGTATVTLNAAQ
;
A
#
# COMPACT_ATOMS: atom_id res chain seq x y z
N MET A 1 -26.49 19.84 -37.14
CA MET A 1 -26.36 18.48 -37.72
C MET A 1 -25.08 17.88 -37.14
N LYS A 2 -25.03 16.81 -36.33
CA LYS A 2 -25.91 15.65 -36.10
C LYS A 2 -25.88 15.29 -34.60
N ASN A 3 -27.04 14.91 -34.07
CA ASN A 3 -27.26 14.38 -32.72
C ASN A 3 -26.90 12.88 -32.61
N LYS A 4 -26.92 12.41 -31.34
CA LYS A 4 -27.21 11.03 -30.84
C LYS A 4 -25.94 10.24 -30.44
N LYS A 5 -25.83 9.65 -29.25
CA LYS A 5 -26.82 8.83 -28.53
C LYS A 5 -26.68 8.90 -27.00
N LEU A 6 -27.83 9.00 -26.32
CA LEU A 6 -28.04 8.50 -24.96
C LEU A 6 -27.62 7.02 -24.89
N ALA A 7 -26.91 6.64 -23.83
CA ALA A 7 -26.90 5.28 -23.33
C ALA A 7 -27.38 5.32 -21.87
N ALA A 8 -28.72 5.30 -21.73
CA ALA A 8 -29.37 4.88 -20.50
C ALA A 8 -29.27 3.35 -20.41
N VAL A 9 -28.75 2.83 -19.29
CA VAL A 9 -28.79 1.41 -18.92
C VAL A 9 -28.94 1.39 -17.39
N ALA A 10 -30.19 1.43 -16.92
CA ALA A 10 -30.97 0.28 -16.45
C ALA A 10 -30.89 0.17 -14.92
N MET A 11 -31.81 0.88 -14.25
CA MET A 11 -32.23 0.56 -12.88
C MET A 11 -32.86 -0.84 -12.92
N THR A 12 -32.09 -1.86 -12.55
CA THR A 12 -32.59 -3.22 -12.45
C THR A 12 -33.39 -3.34 -11.16
N SER A 13 -34.69 -3.56 -11.33
CA SER A 13 -35.70 -3.76 -10.30
C SER A 13 -35.24 -4.71 -9.19
N MET A 14 -35.21 -4.22 -7.95
CA MET A 14 -35.03 -5.07 -6.76
C MET A 14 -36.35 -5.81 -6.52
N MET A 15 -36.35 -7.11 -6.81
CA MET A 15 -37.50 -7.98 -6.56
C MET A 15 -37.52 -8.31 -5.06
N VAL A 16 -38.21 -7.47 -4.28
CA VAL A 16 -38.43 -7.70 -2.83
C VAL A 16 -39.29 -8.96 -2.67
N LEU A 17 -38.66 -10.07 -2.28
CA LEU A 17 -39.34 -11.30 -1.90
C LEU A 17 -40.17 -11.03 -0.65
N ALA A 18 -41.49 -11.16 -0.79
CA ALA A 18 -42.46 -11.03 0.28
C ALA A 18 -42.11 -11.93 1.47
N MET A 19 -42.04 -11.36 2.66
CA MET A 19 -41.88 -12.11 3.91
C MET A 19 -43.11 -13.00 4.11
N GLY A 20 -42.94 -14.32 3.94
CA GLY A 20 -43.98 -15.30 4.24
C GLY A 20 -44.28 -15.33 5.73
N THR A 21 -45.52 -15.02 6.12
CA THR A 21 -45.98 -15.20 7.51
C THR A 21 -46.20 -16.69 7.77
N ASN A 22 -45.29 -17.33 8.51
CA ASN A 22 -45.54 -18.66 9.06
C ASN A 22 -46.48 -18.53 10.27
N VAL A 23 -47.75 -18.89 10.09
CA VAL A 23 -48.70 -19.10 11.19
C VAL A 23 -48.34 -20.43 11.88
N CYS A 24 -47.82 -20.36 13.10
CA CYS A 24 -47.63 -21.53 13.96
C CYS A 24 -48.85 -21.68 14.87
N ALA A 25 -49.32 -22.91 15.08
CA ALA A 25 -50.33 -23.22 16.08
C ALA A 25 -49.81 -22.93 17.50
N ALA A 26 -50.67 -22.42 18.38
CA ALA A 26 -50.31 -22.08 19.76
C ALA A 26 -50.18 -23.34 20.63
N SER A 27 -49.09 -23.43 21.41
CA SER A 27 -48.91 -24.43 22.46
C SER A 27 -49.06 -23.73 23.83
N PRO A 28 -50.14 -23.97 24.58
CA PRO A 28 -50.39 -23.29 25.84
C PRO A 28 -49.40 -23.72 26.92
N ILE A 29 -49.04 -22.78 27.81
CA ILE A 29 -48.27 -23.08 29.02
C ILE A 29 -49.24 -23.56 30.10
N GLU A 30 -49.11 -24.82 30.52
CA GLU A 30 -50.05 -25.46 31.46
C GLU A 30 -49.51 -25.60 32.90
N GLU A 31 -48.23 -25.27 33.13
CA GLU A 31 -47.56 -25.40 34.43
C GLU A 31 -46.92 -24.08 34.92
N LEU A 32 -46.88 -23.89 36.24
CA LEU A 32 -46.16 -22.78 36.88
C LEU A 32 -44.65 -22.87 36.54
N GLN A 33 -44.08 -21.78 36.01
CA GLN A 33 -42.73 -21.68 35.44
C GLN A 33 -42.52 -22.32 34.06
N GLY A 34 -43.57 -22.69 33.33
CA GLY A 34 -43.43 -23.06 31.92
C GLY A 34 -43.03 -21.88 31.03
N THR A 35 -42.34 -22.16 29.92
CA THR A 35 -41.84 -21.17 28.96
C THR A 35 -42.28 -21.51 27.55
N ASP A 36 -42.73 -20.52 26.79
CA ASP A 36 -42.95 -20.61 25.34
C ASP A 36 -41.92 -19.73 24.63
N SER A 37 -41.47 -20.12 23.45
CA SER A 37 -40.42 -19.42 22.71
C SER A 37 -40.64 -19.54 21.21
N LYS A 38 -40.41 -18.44 20.49
CA LYS A 38 -40.51 -18.38 19.03
C LYS A 38 -39.26 -17.73 18.46
N GLU A 39 -38.78 -18.25 17.33
CA GLU A 39 -37.64 -17.67 16.62
C GLU A 39 -37.96 -16.25 16.15
N VAL A 40 -37.06 -15.31 16.45
CA VAL A 40 -37.10 -13.94 15.93
C VAL A 40 -36.11 -13.85 14.77
N LYS A 41 -36.60 -13.45 13.59
CA LYS A 41 -35.80 -13.31 12.35
C LYS A 41 -35.92 -11.89 11.82
N ALA A 42 -34.82 -11.35 11.31
CA ALA A 42 -34.76 -10.03 10.68
C ALA A 42 -33.80 -10.07 9.47
N SER A 43 -33.97 -9.14 8.53
CA SER A 43 -33.08 -8.92 7.39
C SER A 43 -32.69 -7.45 7.32
N TYR A 44 -31.46 -7.19 6.88
CA TYR A 44 -30.95 -5.84 6.61
C TYR A 44 -31.06 -5.55 5.11
N GLU A 45 -31.51 -4.34 4.76
CA GLU A 45 -31.59 -3.84 3.39
C GLU A 45 -31.23 -2.34 3.40
N THR A 46 -30.50 -1.88 2.38
CA THR A 46 -30.25 -0.45 2.15
C THR A 46 -30.73 -0.06 0.76
N ASN A 47 -31.32 1.14 0.65
CA ASN A 47 -31.72 1.70 -0.65
C ASN A 47 -30.53 2.36 -1.37
N HIS A 48 -29.45 2.66 -0.65
CA HIS A 48 -28.25 3.31 -1.16
C HIS A 48 -27.01 2.73 -0.47
N GLU A 49 -26.13 2.10 -1.23
CA GLU A 49 -24.82 1.69 -0.73
C GLU A 49 -23.91 2.90 -0.58
N ALA A 50 -22.99 2.83 0.38
CA ALA A 50 -21.98 3.86 0.55
C ALA A 50 -21.03 3.89 -0.66
N GLU A 51 -20.60 5.08 -1.06
CA GLU A 51 -19.59 5.23 -2.10
C GLU A 51 -18.21 4.75 -1.62
N THR A 52 -17.38 4.30 -2.55
CA THR A 52 -15.97 4.00 -2.27
C THR A 52 -15.18 5.28 -2.01
N VAL A 53 -14.52 5.35 -0.86
CA VAL A 53 -13.64 6.45 -0.45
C VAL A 53 -12.24 5.91 -0.22
N TYR A 54 -11.26 6.49 -0.94
CA TYR A 54 -9.85 6.19 -0.75
C TYR A 54 -9.17 7.18 0.19
N SER A 55 -8.54 6.66 1.24
CA SER A 55 -7.74 7.40 2.20
C SER A 55 -6.54 6.56 2.59
N VAL A 56 -5.34 6.95 2.16
CA VAL A 56 -4.11 6.19 2.38
C VAL A 56 -3.03 7.13 2.89
N ASP A 57 -2.43 6.77 4.01
CA ASP A 57 -1.30 7.49 4.59
C ASP A 57 0.01 6.85 4.16
N ILE A 58 0.97 7.69 3.76
CA ILE A 58 2.31 7.27 3.34
C ILE A 58 3.33 8.02 4.20
N VAL A 59 4.13 7.27 4.95
CA VAL A 59 5.21 7.80 5.79
C VAL A 59 6.53 7.33 5.22
N TRP A 60 7.40 8.28 4.88
CA TRP A 60 8.74 8.04 4.35
C TRP A 60 9.78 8.22 5.45
N GLY A 61 10.80 7.36 5.45
CA GLY A 61 12.09 7.69 6.04
C GLY A 61 12.80 8.78 5.23
N ASP A 62 13.95 9.25 5.71
CA ASP A 62 14.67 10.39 5.10
C ASP A 62 15.14 10.12 3.65
N MET A 63 15.21 8.86 3.22
CA MET A 63 15.72 8.40 1.93
C MET A 63 17.13 8.93 1.61
N GLN A 64 17.94 9.16 2.66
CA GLN A 64 19.32 9.59 2.56
C GLN A 64 20.27 8.42 2.79
N TYR A 65 21.18 8.23 1.83
CA TYR A 65 22.16 7.15 1.85
C TYR A 65 23.57 7.72 1.76
N LYS A 66 24.52 6.98 2.35
CA LYS A 66 25.94 7.23 2.27
C LYS A 66 26.61 6.07 1.54
N TYR A 67 27.44 6.38 0.55
CA TYR A 67 28.30 5.43 -0.11
C TYR A 67 29.72 5.53 0.46
N THR A 68 30.30 4.41 0.89
CA THR A 68 31.66 4.37 1.44
C THR A 68 32.48 3.27 0.78
N ILE A 69 33.73 3.58 0.48
CA ILE A 69 34.75 2.60 0.10
C ILE A 69 35.78 2.50 1.23
N ASP A 70 36.37 1.32 1.43
CA ASP A 70 37.32 1.12 2.53
C ASP A 70 38.64 1.84 2.28
N SER A 71 39.08 1.94 1.02
CA SER A 71 40.34 2.56 0.62
C SER A 71 40.28 3.10 -0.81
N GLU A 72 40.73 4.34 -1.00
CA GLU A 72 41.02 4.89 -2.34
C GLU A 72 42.33 4.37 -2.92
N GLY A 73 43.10 3.59 -2.17
CA GLY A 73 44.44 3.15 -2.55
C GLY A 73 45.50 4.23 -2.31
N THR A 74 46.70 3.99 -2.83
CA THR A 74 47.84 4.91 -2.74
C THR A 74 48.12 5.53 -4.11
N TRP A 75 48.30 6.85 -4.16
CA TRP A 75 48.67 7.54 -5.39
C TRP A 75 50.10 7.18 -5.82
N ASN A 76 50.23 6.63 -7.02
CA ASN A 76 51.53 6.41 -7.65
C ASN A 76 51.84 7.58 -8.63
N PRO A 77 52.83 8.44 -8.33
CA PRO A 77 53.17 9.58 -9.18
C PRO A 77 53.84 9.20 -10.50
N GLU A 78 54.34 7.97 -10.65
CA GLU A 78 55.01 7.54 -11.89
C GLU A 78 54.00 7.20 -12.99
N ASN A 79 52.83 6.68 -12.63
CA ASN A 79 51.78 6.26 -13.57
C ASN A 79 50.47 7.04 -13.44
N HIS A 80 50.39 7.97 -12.47
CA HIS A 80 49.23 8.80 -12.19
C HIS A 80 47.94 7.99 -11.93
N LYS A 81 48.05 6.90 -11.16
CA LYS A 81 46.93 6.05 -10.77
C LYS A 81 46.98 5.74 -9.28
N PHE A 82 45.81 5.41 -8.73
CA PHE A 82 45.72 4.81 -7.40
C PHE A 82 45.94 3.30 -7.49
N GLU A 83 46.79 2.77 -6.61
CA GLU A 83 47.08 1.34 -6.49
C GLU A 83 46.54 0.80 -5.17
N GLY A 84 45.96 -0.40 -5.19
CA GLY A 84 45.37 -1.02 -3.98
C GLY A 84 44.07 -0.36 -3.49
N ALA A 85 43.32 0.29 -4.39
CA ALA A 85 41.98 0.78 -4.09
C ALA A 85 41.00 -0.38 -3.91
N SER A 86 39.98 -0.19 -3.06
CA SER A 86 38.90 -1.16 -2.91
C SER A 86 38.09 -1.29 -4.20
N GLU A 87 37.76 -2.52 -4.59
CA GLU A 87 37.02 -2.80 -5.83
C GLU A 87 35.53 -2.44 -5.73
N ALA A 88 34.98 -2.42 -4.51
CA ALA A 88 33.58 -2.11 -4.26
C ALA A 88 33.41 -1.27 -2.99
N GLY A 89 32.41 -0.39 -3.02
CA GLY A 89 31.90 0.31 -1.84
C GLY A 89 30.57 -0.24 -1.36
N GLN A 90 30.10 0.29 -0.25
CA GLN A 90 28.87 -0.10 0.42
C GLN A 90 27.94 1.09 0.59
N TRP A 91 26.64 0.85 0.40
CA TRP A 91 25.58 1.78 0.75
C TRP A 91 25.14 1.56 2.20
N SER A 92 24.97 2.64 2.93
CA SER A 92 24.45 2.66 4.29
C SER A 92 23.48 3.81 4.47
N CYS A 93 22.60 3.74 5.47
CA CYS A 93 21.69 4.83 5.85
C CYS A 93 21.45 4.78 7.36
N ASN A 94 20.82 5.83 7.90
CA ASN A 94 20.36 5.82 9.28
C ASN A 94 19.23 4.81 9.47
N GLU A 95 19.06 4.31 10.69
CA GLU A 95 17.99 3.35 10.99
C GLU A 95 16.61 3.91 10.59
N GLY A 96 15.92 3.17 9.71
CA GLY A 96 14.59 3.52 9.21
C GLY A 96 14.54 4.57 8.11
N ALA A 97 15.67 5.17 7.73
CA ALA A 97 15.73 6.17 6.66
C ALA A 97 15.35 5.60 5.28
N ASP A 98 15.46 4.29 5.09
CA ASP A 98 15.19 3.57 3.86
C ASP A 98 13.79 2.92 3.80
N LYS A 99 12.95 3.19 4.80
CA LYS A 99 11.62 2.59 4.94
C LYS A 99 10.50 3.47 4.40
N VAL A 100 9.46 2.83 3.89
CA VAL A 100 8.20 3.46 3.50
C VAL A 100 7.07 2.66 4.12
N LYS A 101 6.29 3.30 4.98
CA LYS A 101 5.10 2.71 5.58
C LYS A 101 3.86 3.23 4.90
N VAL A 102 2.94 2.33 4.55
CA VAL A 102 1.67 2.65 3.92
C VAL A 102 0.54 2.09 4.78
N THR A 103 -0.45 2.93 5.10
CA THR A 103 -1.61 2.58 5.94
C THR A 103 -2.89 2.89 5.19
N ASN A 104 -3.79 1.92 5.07
CA ASN A 104 -5.06 2.08 4.36
C ASN A 104 -6.20 2.38 5.33
N HIS A 105 -6.78 3.58 5.24
CA HIS A 105 -7.98 4.00 5.97
C HIS A 105 -9.24 4.00 5.07
N SER A 106 -9.13 3.51 3.84
CA SER A 106 -10.22 3.44 2.87
C SER A 106 -11.31 2.44 3.29
N ASN A 107 -12.54 2.65 2.85
CA ASN A 107 -13.60 1.62 2.92
C ASN A 107 -13.49 0.56 1.81
N ALA A 108 -12.39 0.58 1.04
CA ALA A 108 -12.06 -0.41 0.04
C ALA A 108 -10.63 -0.94 0.22
N ALA A 109 -10.40 -2.16 -0.26
CA ALA A 109 -9.05 -2.69 -0.39
C ALA A 109 -8.27 -1.92 -1.47
N VAL A 110 -6.96 -1.81 -1.27
CA VAL A 110 -6.06 -1.10 -2.19
C VAL A 110 -4.83 -1.93 -2.53
N LYS A 111 -4.31 -1.72 -3.73
CA LYS A 111 -3.03 -2.26 -4.18
C LYS A 111 -2.04 -1.11 -4.30
N VAL A 112 -0.90 -1.22 -3.63
CA VAL A 112 0.13 -0.18 -3.62
C VAL A 112 1.38 -0.72 -4.30
N ALA A 113 1.89 0.01 -5.29
CA ALA A 113 3.10 -0.33 -6.03
C ALA A 113 4.23 0.65 -5.71
N PHE A 114 5.47 0.15 -5.68
CA PHE A 114 6.67 0.91 -5.37
C PHE A 114 7.65 0.83 -6.53
N SER A 115 8.27 1.95 -6.87
CA SER A 115 9.28 2.02 -7.93
C SER A 115 10.38 3.01 -7.61
N TYR A 116 11.55 2.79 -8.21
CA TYR A 116 12.68 3.70 -8.15
C TYR A 116 13.16 4.00 -9.57
N ALA A 117 13.40 5.28 -9.85
CA ALA A 117 14.01 5.73 -11.09
C ALA A 117 15.27 6.54 -10.78
N ALA A 118 16.41 6.10 -11.31
CA ALA A 118 17.65 6.87 -11.22
C ALA A 118 17.60 8.12 -12.11
N GLU A 119 18.28 9.17 -11.68
CA GLU A 119 18.54 10.35 -12.50
C GLU A 119 19.53 10.01 -13.63
N ASP A 120 19.54 10.79 -14.71
CA ASP A 120 20.29 10.45 -15.92
C ASP A 120 21.80 10.28 -15.68
N ALA A 121 22.38 11.09 -14.79
CA ALA A 121 23.79 11.01 -14.41
C ALA A 121 24.14 9.79 -13.53
N TYR A 122 23.13 9.10 -13.00
CA TYR A 122 23.27 8.05 -12.00
C TYR A 122 22.60 6.73 -12.42
N LYS A 123 22.39 6.50 -13.73
CA LYS A 123 21.71 5.30 -14.26
C LYS A 123 22.32 3.96 -13.85
N THR A 124 23.56 3.94 -13.40
CA THR A 124 24.23 2.73 -12.89
C THR A 124 23.84 2.41 -11.45
N ILE A 125 23.22 3.35 -10.72
CA ILE A 125 22.72 3.16 -9.37
C ILE A 125 21.27 2.67 -9.44
N ASN A 126 21.06 1.43 -9.00
CA ASN A 126 19.75 0.80 -9.00
C ASN A 126 19.17 0.80 -7.59
N GLY A 127 17.90 1.18 -7.47
CA GLY A 127 17.12 1.05 -6.24
C GLY A 127 16.13 -0.11 -6.35
N ASN A 128 16.07 -0.95 -5.32
CA ASN A 128 15.17 -2.09 -5.26
C ASN A 128 14.36 -2.09 -3.95
N PHE A 129 13.04 -2.16 -4.07
CA PHE A 129 12.19 -2.40 -2.92
C PHE A 129 12.16 -3.89 -2.58
N ASN A 130 12.16 -4.22 -1.28
CA ASN A 130 11.99 -5.60 -0.83
C ASN A 130 10.62 -6.21 -1.22
N LYS A 131 9.61 -5.35 -1.43
CA LYS A 131 8.32 -5.67 -2.05
C LYS A 131 7.99 -4.60 -3.08
N ASN A 132 7.82 -4.99 -4.34
CA ASN A 132 7.43 -4.04 -5.39
C ASN A 132 5.93 -3.70 -5.34
N GLU A 133 5.13 -4.54 -4.69
CA GLU A 133 3.69 -4.32 -4.51
C GLU A 133 3.21 -4.91 -3.18
N VAL A 134 2.22 -4.26 -2.56
CA VAL A 134 1.49 -4.77 -1.38
C VAL A 134 -0.01 -4.60 -1.59
N ASN A 135 -0.80 -5.53 -1.05
CA ASN A 135 -2.26 -5.45 -1.05
C ASN A 135 -2.72 -5.22 0.39
N LEU A 136 -3.41 -4.11 0.63
CA LEU A 136 -3.98 -3.76 1.93
C LEU A 136 -5.49 -3.94 1.89
N LYS A 137 -6.02 -4.59 2.93
CA LYS A 137 -7.48 -4.77 3.09
C LYS A 137 -8.17 -3.43 3.34
N THR A 138 -9.50 -3.39 3.19
CA THR A 138 -10.33 -2.28 3.65
C THR A 138 -10.17 -2.07 5.17
N ALA A 139 -10.27 -0.83 5.62
CA ALA A 139 -10.38 -0.48 7.04
C ALA A 139 -11.82 -0.55 7.57
N GLU A 140 -12.78 -0.90 6.71
CA GLU A 140 -14.17 -1.09 7.16
C GLU A 140 -14.24 -2.20 8.23
N GLY A 141 -14.82 -1.85 9.38
CA GLY A 141 -14.90 -2.75 10.53
C GLY A 141 -13.62 -2.87 11.36
N THR A 142 -12.57 -2.11 11.07
CA THR A 142 -11.35 -2.03 11.90
C THR A 142 -11.36 -0.79 12.79
N GLU A 143 -10.75 -0.86 13.97
CA GLU A 143 -10.46 0.33 14.77
C GLU A 143 -9.45 1.23 14.05
N VAL A 144 -9.49 2.55 14.27
CA VAL A 144 -8.63 3.51 13.55
C VAL A 144 -7.14 3.21 13.74
N GLY A 145 -6.73 2.77 14.93
CA GLY A 145 -5.34 2.41 15.23
C GLY A 145 -4.89 1.07 14.64
N GLU A 146 -5.84 0.23 14.21
CA GLU A 146 -5.61 -1.13 13.70
C GLU A 146 -5.84 -1.20 12.18
N ALA A 147 -5.81 -0.05 11.50
CA ALA A 147 -5.96 0.04 10.06
C ALA A 147 -4.89 -0.80 9.33
N PRO A 148 -5.25 -1.52 8.24
CA PRO A 148 -4.29 -2.36 7.52
C PRO A 148 -3.09 -1.57 7.02
N ALA A 149 -1.88 -2.02 7.35
CA ALA A 149 -0.63 -1.37 6.97
C ALA A 149 0.45 -2.37 6.55
N ASP A 150 1.39 -1.91 5.72
CA ASP A 150 2.62 -2.63 5.39
C ASP A 150 3.80 -1.64 5.30
N GLU A 151 5.00 -2.17 5.47
CA GLU A 151 6.26 -1.42 5.43
C GLU A 151 7.21 -2.09 4.44
N VAL A 152 7.79 -1.28 3.56
CA VAL A 152 8.78 -1.71 2.57
C VAL A 152 10.09 -0.96 2.76
N GLN A 153 11.18 -1.55 2.27
CA GLN A 153 12.53 -1.02 2.38
C GLN A 153 13.16 -0.88 0.99
N LEU A 154 13.77 0.26 0.73
CA LEU A 154 14.53 0.53 -0.49
C LEU A 154 16.03 0.27 -0.27
N THR A 155 16.62 -0.62 -1.04
CA THR A 155 18.07 -0.85 -1.05
C THR A 155 18.70 -0.33 -2.33
N LEU A 156 19.91 0.25 -2.22
CA LEU A 156 20.67 0.77 -3.36
C LEU A 156 21.84 -0.16 -3.70
N ASN A 157 22.11 -0.29 -5.00
CA ASN A 157 23.25 -1.00 -5.56
C ASN A 157 23.93 -0.14 -6.64
N GLY A 158 25.19 -0.44 -6.92
CA GLY A 158 26.03 0.34 -7.83
C GLY A 158 27.01 1.24 -7.08
N THR A 159 27.71 2.07 -7.84
CA THR A 159 28.83 2.90 -7.33
C THR A 159 28.48 4.37 -7.47
N LEU A 160 28.73 5.15 -6.42
CA LEU A 160 28.64 6.60 -6.47
C LEU A 160 30.01 7.19 -6.81
N ASP A 161 30.04 8.18 -7.70
CA ASP A 161 31.26 8.90 -8.05
C ASP A 161 31.77 9.69 -6.84
N LYS A 162 33.09 9.64 -6.59
CA LYS A 162 33.73 10.29 -5.44
C LYS A 162 33.60 11.81 -5.43
N ASN A 163 33.32 12.43 -6.58
CA ASN A 163 33.11 13.88 -6.68
C ASN A 163 31.75 14.32 -6.10
N VAL A 164 30.88 13.37 -5.71
CA VAL A 164 29.61 13.65 -5.02
C VAL A 164 29.85 13.73 -3.51
N GLU A 165 30.33 14.88 -3.05
CA GLU A 165 30.69 15.08 -1.64
C GLU A 165 29.53 15.58 -0.76
N GLN A 166 28.46 16.09 -1.38
CA GLN A 166 27.28 16.61 -0.70
C GLN A 166 26.03 15.80 -1.04
N PRO A 167 25.01 15.75 -0.16
CA PRO A 167 23.74 15.09 -0.44
C PRO A 167 23.15 15.59 -1.76
N THR A 168 23.12 14.71 -2.75
CA THR A 168 22.69 15.00 -4.12
C THR A 168 21.57 14.05 -4.49
N LYS A 169 20.57 14.56 -5.21
CA LYS A 169 19.49 13.72 -5.73
C LYS A 169 20.04 12.77 -6.79
N ILE A 170 20.06 11.47 -6.49
CA ILE A 170 20.51 10.41 -7.42
C ILE A 170 19.36 9.66 -8.09
N GLY A 171 18.14 9.81 -7.58
CA GLY A 171 16.95 9.15 -8.09
C GLY A 171 15.70 9.58 -7.35
N THR A 172 14.57 8.97 -7.73
CA THR A 172 13.26 9.23 -7.16
C THR A 172 12.56 7.90 -6.87
N ALA A 173 12.18 7.70 -5.61
CA ALA A 173 11.27 6.63 -5.20
C ALA A 173 9.82 7.10 -5.34
N THR A 174 8.94 6.22 -5.81
CA THR A 174 7.52 6.54 -6.09
C THR A 174 6.61 5.47 -5.48
N VAL A 175 5.51 5.92 -4.88
CA VAL A 175 4.39 5.07 -4.43
C VAL A 175 3.18 5.35 -5.32
N THR A 176 2.59 4.30 -5.87
CA THR A 176 1.40 4.39 -6.72
C THR A 176 0.26 3.60 -6.12
N LEU A 177 -0.87 4.28 -5.88
CA LEU A 177 -2.11 3.64 -5.44
C LEU A 177 -2.89 3.13 -6.66
N ASN A 178 -3.32 1.88 -6.59
CA ASN A 178 -4.18 1.22 -7.57
C ASN A 178 -5.39 0.62 -6.87
N ALA A 179 -6.50 0.49 -7.59
CA ALA A 179 -7.63 -0.31 -7.12
C ALA A 179 -7.20 -1.77 -6.96
N ALA A 180 -7.60 -2.40 -5.84
CA ALA A 180 -7.48 -3.85 -5.71
C ALA A 180 -8.37 -4.53 -6.76
N GLN A 181 -7.84 -5.55 -7.44
CA GLN A 181 -8.61 -6.38 -8.38
C GLN A 181 -9.48 -7.39 -7.66
#